data_AF-A0A3R7EGJ7-F1
#
_entry.id   AF-A0A3R7EGJ7-F1
#
_cell.length_a   1.000
_cell.length_b   1.000
_cell.length_c   1.000
_cell.angle_alpha   90.00
_cell.angle_beta   90.00
_cell.angle_gamma   90.00
#
_symmetry.space_group_name_H-M   'P 1'
#
loop_
_entity.id
_entity.type
_entity.pdbx_description
1 polymer ?
#
loop_
_entity_poly.entity_id
_entity_poly.type
_entity_poly.pdbx_seq_one_letter_code
_entity_poly.pdbx_strand_id
1 'polypeptide(L)'
;MKFSTLTAQELRKSYEEMLPHIEFRTAEAGMCRHMVDAIYGINLSRAMTSAAKHWSGKYATISTGRVQGPTLRFLVEREKEINTFVPKPFWAVKAIVKIGNLKFEAEYEKKVIGKKGEAEKIVKECTGKTGTVVAVDIRETKQNPPTPFDLSSLQTEAYSFFRYTPRRTGDIAERLYLEALISYPRTSSQKLPSTIDYRGILESLAKRPEYRRLSHELLSKESLVPNEGSKIDPAHPAIYPTGNLPERTLSEPEKKLWDLIVRRFMAVFGEPAVKQSMRVTIEIEGYQFFLRGRRVTKEGWLRFYKPYIRMEDVLLPPISKGDEITVSKVIREDKFTRPPPRYNPSSLLKKMEKEGI
;
A
#
# COMPACT_ATOMS: atom_id res chain seq x y z
N MET A 1 -22.23 23.20 -14.30
CA MET A 1 -21.21 22.33 -14.95
C MET A 1 -20.72 21.31 -13.95
N LYS A 2 -20.55 20.05 -14.34
CA LYS A 2 -19.91 18.99 -13.53
C LYS A 2 -18.84 18.32 -14.39
N PHE A 3 -17.61 18.29 -13.92
CA PHE A 3 -16.47 17.72 -14.63
C PHE A 3 -15.52 17.06 -13.63
N SER A 4 -14.78 16.07 -14.11
CA SER A 4 -13.76 15.31 -13.38
C SER A 4 -12.35 15.53 -13.94
N THR A 5 -12.20 16.22 -15.05
CA THR A 5 -10.91 16.72 -15.56
C THR A 5 -11.07 18.17 -16.03
N LEU A 6 -9.95 18.88 -16.14
CA LEU A 6 -9.90 20.22 -16.75
C LEU A 6 -9.49 20.18 -18.23
N THR A 7 -9.69 19.03 -18.90
CA THR A 7 -9.43 18.94 -20.35
C THR A 7 -10.43 19.80 -21.11
N ALA A 8 -10.00 20.42 -22.21
CA ALA A 8 -10.87 21.28 -23.02
C ALA A 8 -12.13 20.54 -23.52
N GLN A 9 -11.99 19.24 -23.85
CA GLN A 9 -13.10 18.41 -24.28
C GLN A 9 -14.14 18.22 -23.16
N GLU A 10 -13.70 17.84 -21.96
CA GLU A 10 -14.63 17.61 -20.84
C GLU A 10 -15.28 18.91 -20.34
N LEU A 11 -14.53 20.02 -20.34
CA LEU A 11 -15.09 21.32 -19.99
C LEU A 11 -16.19 21.75 -20.96
N ARG A 12 -15.97 21.65 -22.28
CA ARG A 12 -17.00 21.94 -23.29
C ARG A 12 -18.22 21.05 -23.12
N LYS A 13 -18.00 19.74 -22.99
CA LYS A 13 -19.09 18.78 -22.74
C LYS A 13 -19.88 19.13 -21.47
N SER A 14 -19.20 19.48 -20.37
CA SER A 14 -19.87 19.83 -19.11
C SER A 14 -20.64 21.16 -19.14
N TYR A 15 -20.32 22.02 -20.12
CA TYR A 15 -21.03 23.26 -20.41
C TYR A 15 -22.27 22.99 -21.28
N GLU A 16 -22.15 22.12 -22.28
CA GLU A 16 -23.29 21.70 -23.12
C GLU A 16 -24.29 20.86 -22.33
N GLU A 17 -23.79 19.95 -21.47
CA GLU A 17 -24.57 19.06 -20.59
C GLU A 17 -24.68 19.63 -19.17
N MET A 18 -25.00 20.93 -19.05
CA MET A 18 -25.20 21.54 -17.72
C MET A 18 -26.35 20.87 -16.97
N LEU A 19 -26.13 20.63 -15.68
CA LEU A 19 -27.21 20.22 -14.79
C LEU A 19 -28.30 21.30 -14.76
N PRO A 20 -29.58 20.91 -14.80
CA PRO A 20 -30.70 21.87 -14.84
C PRO A 20 -30.84 22.66 -13.53
N HIS A 21 -30.30 22.14 -12.44
CA HIS A 21 -30.31 22.78 -11.13
C HIS A 21 -29.00 22.49 -10.38
N ILE A 22 -28.76 23.28 -9.33
CA ILE A 22 -27.71 23.00 -8.37
C ILE A 22 -28.09 21.76 -7.54
N GLU A 23 -27.13 20.90 -7.24
CA GLU A 23 -27.30 19.77 -6.33
C GLU A 23 -27.33 20.26 -4.88
N PHE A 24 -28.48 20.81 -4.45
CA PHE A 24 -28.65 21.41 -3.12
C PHE A 24 -28.32 20.46 -1.99
N ARG A 25 -28.61 19.15 -2.11
CA ARG A 25 -28.28 18.15 -1.09
C ARG A 25 -26.78 18.09 -0.80
N THR A 26 -25.94 18.22 -1.82
CA THR A 26 -24.47 18.24 -1.64
C THR A 26 -24.01 19.54 -0.99
N ALA A 27 -24.60 20.67 -1.40
CA ALA A 27 -24.31 21.97 -0.80
C ALA A 27 -24.70 21.99 0.70
N GLU A 28 -25.91 21.52 1.03
CA GLU A 28 -26.43 21.39 2.39
C GLU A 28 -25.58 20.44 3.24
N ALA A 29 -25.15 19.30 2.69
CA ALA A 29 -24.23 18.39 3.38
C ALA A 29 -22.89 19.09 3.71
N GLY A 30 -22.36 19.88 2.78
CA GLY A 30 -21.19 20.73 3.01
C GLY A 30 -21.43 21.75 4.13
N MET A 31 -22.51 22.52 4.04
CA MET A 31 -22.88 23.53 5.05
C MET A 31 -23.07 22.91 6.44
N CYS A 32 -23.80 21.80 6.53
CA CYS A 32 -24.01 21.05 7.76
C CYS A 32 -22.67 20.63 8.38
N ARG A 33 -21.77 20.04 7.58
CA ARG A 33 -20.42 19.68 8.05
C ARG A 33 -19.67 20.90 8.58
N HIS A 34 -19.69 22.02 7.87
CA HIS A 34 -19.02 23.25 8.29
C HIS A 34 -19.58 23.79 9.61
N MET A 35 -20.91 23.82 9.76
CA MET A 35 -21.56 24.27 11.00
C MET A 35 -21.25 23.35 12.17
N VAL A 36 -21.34 22.04 11.99
CA VAL A 36 -21.04 21.07 13.04
C VAL A 36 -19.57 21.14 13.45
N ASP A 37 -18.65 21.20 12.48
CA ASP A 37 -17.22 21.35 12.76
C ASP A 37 -16.93 22.66 13.54
N ALA A 38 -17.63 23.76 13.22
CA ALA A 38 -17.53 25.02 13.95
C ALA A 38 -18.09 24.92 15.38
N ILE A 39 -19.25 24.29 15.57
CA ILE A 39 -19.87 24.09 16.89
C ILE A 39 -18.92 23.31 17.80
N TYR A 40 -18.40 22.17 17.36
CA TYR A 40 -17.45 21.38 18.16
C TYR A 40 -16.12 22.13 18.36
N GLY A 41 -15.56 22.67 17.29
CA GLY A 41 -14.24 23.31 17.31
C GLY A 41 -14.21 24.54 18.21
N ILE A 42 -15.16 25.47 18.04
CA ILE A 42 -15.20 26.72 18.81
C ILE A 42 -15.50 26.44 20.28
N ASN A 43 -16.55 25.68 20.59
CA ASN A 43 -16.97 25.47 21.97
C ASN A 43 -15.91 24.71 22.78
N LEU A 44 -15.40 23.58 22.27
CA LEU A 44 -14.43 22.78 23.01
C LEU A 44 -13.07 23.48 23.13
N SER A 45 -12.60 24.16 22.07
CA SER A 45 -11.34 24.89 22.13
C SER A 45 -11.40 26.05 23.13
N ARG A 46 -12.52 26.81 23.16
CA ARG A 46 -12.73 27.89 24.14
C ARG A 46 -12.80 27.34 25.56
N ALA A 47 -13.54 26.26 25.78
CA ALA A 47 -13.66 25.62 27.10
C ALA A 47 -12.29 25.15 27.63
N MET A 48 -11.52 24.42 26.82
CA MET A 48 -10.19 23.95 27.21
C MET A 48 -9.20 25.11 27.43
N THR A 49 -9.18 26.09 26.53
CA THR A 49 -8.32 27.27 26.64
C THR A 49 -8.64 28.07 27.90
N SER A 50 -9.93 28.27 28.20
CA SER A 50 -10.39 28.96 29.41
C SER A 50 -10.00 28.19 30.66
N ALA A 51 -10.28 26.89 30.73
CA ALA A 51 -9.91 26.05 31.87
C ALA A 51 -8.39 26.05 32.13
N ALA A 52 -7.57 25.91 31.08
CA ALA A 52 -6.11 25.95 31.18
C ALA A 52 -5.61 27.33 31.62
N LYS A 53 -6.20 28.42 31.12
CA LYS A 53 -5.89 29.79 31.56
C LYS A 53 -6.22 29.98 33.04
N HIS A 54 -7.39 29.54 33.48
CA HIS A 54 -7.81 29.67 34.88
C HIS A 54 -6.89 28.90 35.82
N TRP A 55 -6.45 27.71 35.43
CA TRP A 55 -5.56 26.89 36.25
C TRP A 55 -4.10 27.40 36.24
N SER A 56 -3.56 27.74 35.08
CA SER A 56 -2.13 28.10 34.93
C SER A 56 -1.83 29.59 35.12
N GLY A 57 -2.84 30.46 35.08
CA GLY A 57 -2.69 31.91 35.01
C GLY A 57 -2.18 32.44 33.66
N LYS A 58 -1.84 31.56 32.70
CA LYS A 58 -1.27 31.94 31.39
C LYS A 58 -2.25 31.61 30.26
N TYR A 59 -2.42 32.54 29.34
CA TYR A 59 -3.21 32.30 28.14
C TYR A 59 -2.38 31.52 27.11
N ALA A 60 -2.86 30.33 26.73
CA ALA A 60 -2.35 29.56 25.61
C ALA A 60 -3.54 28.96 24.86
N THR A 61 -3.58 29.13 23.54
CA THR A 61 -4.69 28.59 22.74
C THR A 61 -4.56 27.08 22.64
N ILE A 62 -5.58 26.35 23.11
CA ILE A 62 -5.70 24.90 22.98
C ILE A 62 -6.83 24.62 21.98
N SER A 63 -6.47 24.01 20.85
CA SER A 63 -7.43 23.65 19.81
C SER A 63 -7.84 22.19 19.89
N THR A 64 -9.09 21.94 19.54
CA THR A 64 -9.59 20.61 19.16
C THR A 64 -10.70 20.79 18.14
N GLY A 65 -11.10 19.69 17.52
CA GLY A 65 -12.20 19.65 16.59
C GLY A 65 -12.80 18.27 16.57
N ARG A 66 -13.98 18.17 15.94
CA ARG A 66 -14.76 16.92 15.87
C ARG A 66 -13.94 15.73 15.37
N VAL A 67 -13.03 15.94 14.42
CA VAL A 67 -12.13 14.90 13.88
C VAL A 67 -10.72 14.94 14.51
N GLN A 68 -10.22 16.14 14.83
CA GLN A 68 -8.86 16.30 15.38
C GLN A 68 -8.69 15.62 16.74
N GLY A 69 -9.66 15.77 17.65
CA GLY A 69 -9.62 15.17 18.98
C GLY A 69 -9.56 13.63 18.94
N PRO A 70 -10.51 12.96 18.26
CA PRO A 70 -10.46 11.50 18.07
C PRO A 70 -9.20 11.02 17.35
N THR A 71 -8.70 11.77 16.36
CA THR A 71 -7.44 11.43 15.67
C THR A 71 -6.25 11.47 16.63
N LEU A 72 -6.16 12.50 17.47
CA LEU A 72 -5.13 12.61 18.50
C LEU A 72 -5.22 11.47 19.51
N ARG A 73 -6.45 11.05 19.88
CA ARG A 73 -6.67 9.91 20.77
C ARG A 73 -6.02 8.64 20.24
N PHE A 74 -6.09 8.34 18.94
CA PHE A 74 -5.41 7.18 18.37
C PHE A 74 -3.89 7.20 18.59
N LEU A 75 -3.28 8.38 18.49
CA LEU A 75 -1.84 8.56 18.75
C LEU A 75 -1.53 8.33 20.22
N VAL A 76 -2.32 8.94 21.12
CA VAL A 76 -2.13 8.81 22.57
C VAL A 76 -2.30 7.36 23.03
N GLU A 77 -3.33 6.65 22.55
CA GLU A 77 -3.55 5.25 22.90
C GLU A 77 -2.41 4.35 22.41
N ARG A 78 -1.94 4.55 21.17
CA ARG A 78 -0.77 3.82 20.64
C ARG A 78 0.49 4.10 21.46
N GLU A 79 0.72 5.35 21.85
CA GLU A 79 1.91 5.70 22.63
C GLU A 79 1.83 5.14 24.05
N LYS A 80 0.65 5.14 24.68
CA LYS A 80 0.42 4.45 25.96
C LYS A 80 0.71 2.95 25.84
N GLU A 81 0.17 2.30 24.82
CA GLU A 81 0.40 0.87 24.55
C GLU A 81 1.90 0.55 24.38
N ILE A 82 2.64 1.40 23.67
CA ILE A 82 4.09 1.24 23.50
C ILE A 82 4.83 1.43 24.83
N ASN A 83 4.48 2.46 25.61
CA ASN A 83 5.17 2.80 26.84
C ASN A 83 4.89 1.83 27.99
N THR A 84 3.73 1.17 27.98
CA THR A 84 3.37 0.14 28.99
C THR A 84 3.67 -1.28 28.50
N PHE A 85 4.21 -1.45 27.29
CA PHE A 85 4.54 -2.75 26.75
C PHE A 85 5.74 -3.37 27.48
N VAL A 86 5.55 -4.56 28.02
CA VAL A 86 6.62 -5.37 28.61
C VAL A 86 7.07 -6.42 27.60
N PRO A 87 8.28 -6.32 27.01
CA PRO A 87 8.78 -7.31 26.07
C PRO A 87 8.92 -8.68 26.72
N LYS A 88 8.33 -9.70 26.10
CA LYS A 88 8.46 -11.09 26.52
C LYS A 88 9.55 -11.78 25.70
N PRO A 89 10.50 -12.49 26.33
CA PRO A 89 11.49 -13.26 25.61
C PRO A 89 10.82 -14.42 24.86
N PHE A 90 11.32 -14.71 23.68
CA PHE A 90 11.00 -15.92 22.93
C PHE A 90 12.20 -16.33 22.09
N TRP A 91 12.23 -17.60 21.70
CA TRP A 91 13.32 -18.14 20.89
C TRP A 91 12.80 -18.58 19.53
N ALA A 92 13.63 -18.39 18.51
CA ALA A 92 13.45 -18.99 17.20
C ALA A 92 14.65 -19.88 16.91
N VAL A 93 14.43 -20.97 16.18
CA VAL A 93 15.51 -21.86 15.74
C VAL A 93 15.55 -21.86 14.22
N LYS A 94 16.77 -21.81 13.67
CA LYS A 94 17.04 -21.82 12.24
C LYS A 94 18.14 -22.84 11.95
N ALA A 95 18.04 -23.53 10.82
CA ALA A 95 19.09 -24.38 10.31
C ALA A 95 19.68 -23.76 9.03
N ILE A 96 21.01 -23.63 9.00
CA ILE A 96 21.74 -23.29 7.78
C ILE A 96 22.02 -24.59 7.04
N VAL A 97 21.31 -24.80 5.95
CA VAL A 97 21.38 -26.01 5.13
C VAL A 97 22.17 -25.74 3.85
N LYS A 98 22.93 -26.73 3.39
CA LYS A 98 23.68 -26.65 2.14
C LYS A 98 22.97 -27.46 1.06
N ILE A 99 22.70 -26.84 -0.08
CA ILE A 99 22.08 -27.47 -1.24
C ILE A 99 22.94 -27.12 -2.46
N GLY A 100 23.61 -28.12 -3.03
CA GLY A 100 24.70 -27.88 -3.97
C GLY A 100 25.81 -27.02 -3.35
N ASN A 101 26.17 -25.91 -4.00
CA ASN A 101 27.19 -24.97 -3.50
C ASN A 101 26.61 -23.79 -2.71
N LEU A 102 25.29 -23.74 -2.52
CA LEU A 102 24.61 -22.62 -1.87
C LEU A 102 24.20 -22.98 -0.45
N LYS A 103 24.15 -21.97 0.42
CA LYS A 103 23.64 -22.07 1.79
C LYS A 103 22.30 -21.36 1.88
N PHE A 104 21.34 -22.00 2.52
CA PHE A 104 20.02 -21.45 2.75
C PHE A 104 19.65 -21.50 4.22
N GLU A 105 18.80 -20.57 4.64
CA GLU A 105 18.21 -20.56 5.98
C GLU A 105 16.86 -21.26 5.95
N ALA A 106 16.74 -22.35 6.70
CA ALA A 106 15.49 -23.06 6.94
C ALA A 106 14.97 -22.69 8.35
N GLU A 107 13.73 -22.22 8.42
CA GLU A 107 13.09 -21.84 9.69
C GLU A 107 12.48 -23.07 10.36
N TYR A 108 12.68 -23.25 11.66
CA TYR A 108 11.95 -24.28 12.41
C TYR A 108 10.43 -24.07 12.32
N GLU A 109 9.67 -25.15 12.30
CA GLU A 109 8.22 -25.10 12.13
C GLU A 109 7.51 -24.17 13.13
N LYS A 110 7.99 -24.15 14.39
CA LYS A 110 7.49 -23.23 15.41
C LYS A 110 8.32 -21.95 15.40
N LYS A 111 7.72 -20.88 14.89
CA LYS A 111 8.33 -19.54 14.85
C LYS A 111 8.59 -18.92 16.21
N VAL A 112 7.84 -19.33 17.23
CA VAL A 112 7.91 -18.80 18.59
C VAL A 112 7.99 -19.97 19.56
N ILE A 113 9.15 -20.12 20.21
CA ILE A 113 9.39 -21.07 21.28
C ILE A 113 9.38 -20.28 22.59
N GLY A 114 8.52 -20.69 23.54
CA GLY A 114 8.31 -19.96 24.80
C GLY A 114 9.27 -20.33 25.93
N LYS A 115 10.08 -21.38 25.77
CA LYS A 115 11.04 -21.86 26.78
C LYS A 115 12.44 -21.98 26.18
N LYS A 116 13.43 -21.37 26.82
CA LYS A 116 14.84 -21.43 26.39
C LYS A 116 15.36 -22.86 26.25
N GLY A 117 15.06 -23.70 27.24
CA GLY A 117 15.50 -25.10 27.27
C GLY A 117 14.95 -25.94 26.11
N GLU A 118 13.73 -25.66 25.62
CA GLU A 118 13.20 -26.33 24.42
C GLU A 118 14.01 -25.95 23.18
N ALA A 119 14.31 -24.66 23.00
CA ALA A 119 15.12 -24.21 21.88
C ALA A 119 16.57 -24.73 21.95
N GLU A 120 17.17 -24.80 23.14
CA GLU A 120 18.50 -25.39 23.37
C GLU A 120 18.53 -26.88 23.05
N LYS A 121 17.49 -27.61 23.44
CA LYS A 121 17.33 -29.03 23.12
C LYS A 121 17.33 -29.25 21.61
N ILE A 122 16.52 -28.48 20.87
CA ILE A 122 16.45 -28.59 19.40
C ILE A 122 17.82 -28.32 18.76
N VAL A 123 18.51 -27.24 19.17
CA VAL A 123 19.85 -26.94 18.65
C VAL A 123 20.82 -28.08 18.93
N LYS A 124 20.84 -28.60 20.16
CA LYS A 124 21.74 -29.68 20.55
C LYS A 124 21.50 -30.96 19.74
N GLU A 125 20.24 -31.35 19.57
CA GLU A 125 19.87 -32.58 18.87
C GLU A 125 20.12 -32.48 17.35
N CYS A 126 19.90 -31.31 16.75
CA CYS A 126 20.07 -31.11 15.31
C CYS A 126 21.51 -30.75 14.88
N THR A 127 22.40 -30.36 15.79
CA THR A 127 23.76 -29.90 15.43
C THR A 127 24.62 -31.06 14.94
N GLY A 128 25.26 -30.89 13.78
CA GLY A 128 26.15 -31.89 13.17
C GLY A 128 25.41 -33.04 12.49
N LYS A 129 24.08 -32.96 12.36
CA LYS A 129 23.23 -33.98 11.73
C LYS A 129 22.97 -33.66 10.25
N THR A 130 22.47 -34.66 9.53
CA THR A 130 21.92 -34.47 8.19
C THR A 130 20.40 -34.31 8.28
N GLY A 131 19.82 -33.59 7.33
CA GLY A 131 18.37 -33.49 7.18
C GLY A 131 17.89 -34.33 6.00
N THR A 132 16.65 -34.80 6.04
CA THR A 132 16.00 -35.47 4.91
C THR A 132 14.83 -34.63 4.42
N VAL A 133 14.71 -34.47 3.10
CA VAL A 133 13.54 -33.79 2.52
C VAL A 133 12.34 -34.73 2.56
N VAL A 134 11.37 -34.43 3.43
CA VAL A 134 10.17 -35.26 3.61
C VAL A 134 9.00 -34.80 2.74
N ALA A 135 8.98 -33.52 2.33
CA ALA A 135 7.95 -32.96 1.46
C ALA A 135 8.46 -31.76 0.65
N VAL A 136 7.93 -31.63 -0.57
CA VAL A 136 8.13 -30.47 -1.45
C VAL A 136 6.76 -30.03 -1.95
N ASP A 137 6.26 -28.92 -1.42
CA ASP A 137 4.98 -28.33 -1.81
C ASP A 137 5.21 -27.15 -2.75
N ILE A 138 4.68 -27.26 -3.97
CA ILE A 138 4.68 -26.16 -4.95
C ILE A 138 3.26 -25.64 -5.08
N ARG A 139 3.09 -24.33 -4.90
CA ARG A 139 1.80 -23.65 -5.06
C ARG A 139 1.94 -22.47 -5.99
N GLU A 140 1.05 -22.39 -6.96
CA GLU A 140 0.91 -21.21 -7.80
C GLU A 140 -0.20 -20.32 -7.26
N THR A 141 0.09 -19.02 -7.24
CA THR A 141 -0.84 -17.99 -6.78
C THR A 141 -0.92 -16.90 -7.83
N LYS A 142 -2.14 -16.60 -8.26
CA LYS A 142 -2.42 -15.46 -9.13
C LYS A 142 -2.53 -14.21 -8.27
N GLN A 143 -1.83 -13.16 -8.65
CA GLN A 143 -1.96 -11.84 -8.09
C GLN A 143 -2.60 -10.95 -9.15
N ASN A 144 -3.88 -10.61 -8.94
CA ASN A 144 -4.58 -9.66 -9.79
C ASN A 144 -3.88 -8.29 -9.79
N PRO A 145 -4.08 -7.49 -10.85
CA PRO A 145 -3.62 -6.11 -10.87
C PRO A 145 -4.06 -5.31 -9.66
N PRO A 146 -3.42 -4.18 -9.35
CA PRO A 146 -3.96 -3.24 -8.38
C PRO A 146 -5.26 -2.62 -8.91
N THR A 147 -6.02 -2.01 -8.01
CA THR A 147 -7.17 -1.18 -8.39
C THR A 147 -6.72 0.23 -8.78
N PRO A 148 -7.54 0.97 -9.55
CA PRO A 148 -7.36 2.40 -9.74
C PRO A 148 -7.20 3.14 -8.41
N PHE A 149 -6.46 4.25 -8.42
CA PHE A 149 -6.26 5.03 -7.21
C PHE A 149 -7.55 5.77 -6.82
N ASP A 150 -7.97 5.59 -5.57
CA ASP A 150 -8.67 6.64 -4.82
C ASP A 150 -7.62 7.56 -4.15
N LEU A 151 -8.06 8.64 -3.50
CA LEU A 151 -7.12 9.56 -2.83
C LEU A 151 -6.31 8.87 -1.72
N SER A 152 -6.95 8.03 -0.91
CA SER A 152 -6.32 7.35 0.25
C SER A 152 -5.21 6.40 -0.18
N SER A 153 -5.45 5.61 -1.23
CA SER A 153 -4.49 4.67 -1.80
C SER A 153 -3.34 5.39 -2.50
N LEU A 154 -3.61 6.50 -3.21
CA LEU A 154 -2.55 7.35 -3.76
C LEU A 154 -1.66 7.92 -2.65
N GLN A 155 -2.26 8.49 -1.60
CA GLN A 155 -1.54 9.05 -0.45
C GLN A 155 -0.72 7.98 0.29
N THR A 156 -1.28 6.78 0.45
CA THR A 156 -0.61 5.64 1.05
C THR A 156 0.63 5.23 0.26
N GLU A 157 0.50 5.06 -1.05
CA GLU A 157 1.62 4.61 -1.89
C GLU A 157 2.68 5.70 -2.08
N ALA A 158 2.27 6.96 -2.25
CA ALA A 158 3.19 8.09 -2.30
C ALA A 158 4.00 8.23 -0.99
N TYR A 159 3.39 7.96 0.17
CA TYR A 159 4.14 7.92 1.43
C TYR A 159 5.11 6.73 1.47
N SER A 160 4.68 5.55 1.00
CA SER A 160 5.51 4.34 0.98
C SER A 160 6.75 4.51 0.10
N PHE A 161 6.59 5.03 -1.12
CA PHE A 161 7.67 5.17 -2.10
C PHE A 161 8.49 6.44 -1.94
N PHE A 162 7.85 7.56 -1.58
CA PHE A 162 8.49 8.89 -1.65
C PHE A 162 8.49 9.65 -0.31
N ARG A 163 7.89 9.08 0.74
CA ARG A 163 7.69 9.74 2.04
C ARG A 163 6.88 11.05 1.95
N TYR A 164 6.05 11.19 0.92
CA TYR A 164 5.14 12.35 0.82
C TYR A 164 3.99 12.17 1.82
N THR A 165 3.82 13.15 2.71
CA THR A 165 2.70 13.16 3.64
C THR A 165 1.38 13.23 2.88
N PRO A 166 0.25 12.74 3.44
CA PRO A 166 -1.05 12.82 2.78
C PRO A 166 -1.38 14.23 2.26
N ARG A 167 -1.12 15.27 3.06
CA ARG A 167 -1.26 16.68 2.67
C ARG A 167 -0.40 17.02 1.45
N ARG A 168 0.91 16.74 1.51
CA ARG A 168 1.82 17.03 0.39
C ARG A 168 1.40 16.32 -0.90
N THR A 169 0.98 15.06 -0.80
CA THR A 169 0.47 14.30 -1.96
C THR A 169 -0.79 14.93 -2.53
N GLY A 170 -1.74 15.33 -1.67
CA GLY A 170 -2.95 16.04 -2.08
C GLY A 170 -2.65 17.36 -2.78
N ASP A 171 -1.75 18.16 -2.22
CA ASP A 171 -1.33 19.45 -2.80
C ASP A 171 -0.66 19.28 -4.18
N ILE A 172 0.18 18.24 -4.35
CA ILE A 172 0.80 17.91 -5.65
C ILE A 172 -0.27 17.45 -6.65
N ALA A 173 -1.15 16.54 -6.23
CA ALA A 173 -2.21 16.01 -7.09
C ALA A 173 -3.17 17.12 -7.55
N GLU A 174 -3.52 18.07 -6.66
CA GLU A 174 -4.33 19.23 -7.00
C GLU A 174 -3.65 20.07 -8.10
N ARG A 175 -2.34 20.34 -8.00
CA ARG A 175 -1.61 21.06 -9.05
C ARG A 175 -1.61 20.31 -10.39
N LEU A 176 -1.36 19.00 -10.35
CA LEU A 176 -1.43 18.16 -11.56
C LEU A 176 -2.83 18.18 -12.20
N TYR A 177 -3.88 18.21 -11.37
CA TYR A 177 -5.27 18.35 -11.84
C TYR A 177 -5.54 19.73 -12.45
N LEU A 178 -5.07 20.80 -11.81
CA LEU A 178 -5.20 22.18 -12.32
C LEU A 178 -4.50 22.38 -13.68
N GLU A 179 -3.43 21.63 -13.94
CA GLU A 179 -2.74 21.55 -15.24
C GLU A 179 -3.39 20.54 -16.20
N ALA A 180 -4.56 20.01 -15.86
CA ALA A 180 -5.31 19.01 -16.62
C ALA A 180 -4.50 17.75 -16.94
N LEU A 181 -3.53 17.35 -16.11
CA LEU A 181 -2.68 16.15 -16.31
C LEU A 181 -3.27 14.88 -15.71
N ILE A 182 -4.11 15.04 -14.68
CA ILE A 182 -4.83 13.95 -14.02
C ILE A 182 -6.29 14.34 -13.79
N SER A 183 -7.14 13.35 -13.52
CA SER A 183 -8.51 13.58 -13.04
C SER A 183 -8.54 14.12 -11.61
N TYR A 184 -9.72 14.63 -11.21
CA TYR A 184 -9.95 15.25 -9.92
C TYR A 184 -9.53 14.31 -8.79
N PRO A 185 -8.54 14.70 -7.96
CA PRO A 185 -7.88 13.74 -7.09
C PRO A 185 -8.66 13.47 -5.80
N ARG A 186 -9.69 14.26 -5.47
CA ARG A 186 -10.48 14.09 -4.24
C ARG A 186 -11.68 13.18 -4.50
N THR A 187 -11.37 11.93 -4.75
CA THR A 187 -12.32 10.86 -5.05
C THR A 187 -12.09 9.67 -4.12
N SER A 188 -13.19 9.06 -3.67
CA SER A 188 -13.17 7.77 -2.99
C SER A 188 -13.30 6.58 -3.95
N SER A 189 -13.55 6.87 -5.24
CA SER A 189 -13.82 5.86 -6.25
C SER A 189 -12.58 5.08 -6.63
N GLN A 190 -12.76 3.78 -6.83
CA GLN A 190 -11.79 2.89 -7.44
C GLN A 190 -12.31 2.36 -8.79
N LYS A 191 -13.23 3.13 -9.39
CA LYS A 191 -13.89 2.83 -10.67
C LYS A 191 -13.33 3.67 -11.80
N LEU A 192 -13.11 3.06 -12.95
CA LEU A 192 -12.83 3.72 -14.21
C LEU A 192 -14.00 3.41 -15.15
N PRO A 193 -14.97 4.33 -15.31
CA PRO A 193 -16.09 4.14 -16.24
C PRO A 193 -15.60 4.01 -17.68
N SER A 194 -16.26 3.17 -18.47
CA SER A 194 -15.93 2.93 -19.88
C SER A 194 -16.14 4.14 -20.80
N THR A 195 -16.79 5.20 -20.29
CA THR A 195 -16.92 6.49 -20.97
C THR A 195 -15.60 7.26 -21.08
N ILE A 196 -14.56 6.86 -20.32
CA ILE A 196 -13.22 7.42 -20.44
C ILE A 196 -12.52 6.79 -21.64
N ASP A 197 -11.93 7.61 -22.51
CA ASP A 197 -11.15 7.14 -23.66
C ASP A 197 -9.76 6.63 -23.24
N TYR A 198 -9.70 5.38 -22.78
CA TYR A 198 -8.43 4.76 -22.38
C TYR A 198 -7.43 4.68 -23.52
N ARG A 199 -7.89 4.46 -24.76
CA ARG A 199 -7.00 4.30 -25.92
C ARG A 199 -6.35 5.64 -26.26
N GLY A 200 -7.11 6.72 -26.34
CA GLY A 200 -6.56 8.06 -26.56
C GLY A 200 -5.58 8.50 -25.47
N ILE A 201 -5.85 8.15 -24.20
CA ILE A 201 -4.90 8.37 -23.09
C ILE A 201 -3.59 7.59 -23.34
N LEU A 202 -3.66 6.29 -23.65
CA LEU A 202 -2.49 5.45 -23.87
C LEU A 202 -1.68 5.88 -25.11
N GLU A 203 -2.35 6.27 -26.20
CA GLU A 203 -1.73 6.83 -27.41
C GLU A 203 -0.96 8.11 -27.12
N SER A 204 -1.55 9.01 -26.32
CA SER A 204 -0.90 10.25 -25.92
C SER A 204 0.31 9.98 -25.03
N LEU A 205 0.19 9.05 -24.08
CA LEU A 205 1.31 8.63 -23.23
C LEU A 205 2.42 7.93 -24.04
N ALA A 206 2.10 7.24 -25.14
CA ALA A 206 3.08 6.54 -25.97
C ALA A 206 4.10 7.49 -26.65
N LYS A 207 3.76 8.77 -26.76
CA LYS A 207 4.68 9.82 -27.24
C LYS A 207 5.91 9.96 -26.34
N ARG A 208 5.79 9.63 -25.05
CA ARG A 208 6.90 9.66 -24.09
C ARG A 208 7.70 8.35 -24.09
N PRO A 209 9.04 8.39 -24.26
CA PRO A 209 9.88 7.19 -24.34
C PRO A 209 9.70 6.21 -23.17
N GLU A 210 9.52 6.72 -21.95
CA GLU A 210 9.38 5.94 -20.72
C GLU A 210 8.07 5.11 -20.64
N TYR A 211 7.07 5.48 -21.45
CA TYR A 211 5.75 4.85 -21.49
C TYR A 211 5.47 4.15 -22.82
N ARG A 212 6.14 4.52 -23.90
CA ARG A 212 5.92 4.03 -25.28
C ARG A 212 5.69 2.52 -25.38
N ARG A 213 6.65 1.72 -24.89
CA ARG A 213 6.57 0.25 -25.00
C ARG A 213 5.35 -0.30 -24.26
N LEU A 214 5.11 0.22 -23.05
CA LEU A 214 4.01 -0.22 -22.19
C LEU A 214 2.65 0.19 -22.77
N SER A 215 2.54 1.39 -23.32
CA SER A 215 1.34 1.85 -24.02
C SER A 215 1.02 0.98 -25.23
N HIS A 216 2.00 0.69 -26.10
CA HIS A 216 1.77 -0.13 -27.28
C HIS A 216 1.36 -1.57 -26.93
N GLU A 217 1.91 -2.14 -25.85
CA GLU A 217 1.49 -3.46 -25.34
C GLU A 217 0.02 -3.47 -24.90
N LEU A 218 -0.48 -2.38 -24.32
CA LEU A 218 -1.89 -2.27 -23.95
C LEU A 218 -2.79 -1.96 -25.17
N LEU A 219 -2.32 -1.12 -26.09
CA LEU A 219 -3.06 -0.74 -27.29
C LEU A 219 -3.27 -1.92 -28.25
N SER A 220 -2.37 -2.93 -28.24
CA SER A 220 -2.52 -4.15 -29.04
C SER A 220 -3.57 -5.13 -28.50
N LYS A 221 -4.09 -4.92 -27.28
CA LYS A 221 -5.19 -5.72 -26.74
C LYS A 221 -6.49 -5.38 -27.45
N GLU A 222 -7.36 -6.38 -27.62
CA GLU A 222 -8.70 -6.20 -28.18
C GLU A 222 -9.57 -5.31 -27.28
N SER A 223 -9.61 -5.62 -25.98
CA SER A 223 -10.36 -4.88 -24.96
C SER A 223 -9.49 -4.44 -23.79
N LEU A 224 -9.73 -3.22 -23.29
CA LEU A 224 -9.11 -2.68 -22.08
C LEU A 224 -10.12 -2.72 -20.93
N VAL A 225 -10.05 -3.77 -20.12
CA VAL A 225 -10.90 -3.93 -18.93
C VAL A 225 -10.07 -3.66 -17.67
N PRO A 226 -10.37 -2.61 -16.90
CA PRO A 226 -9.63 -2.32 -15.68
C PRO A 226 -10.00 -3.28 -14.56
N ASN A 227 -9.03 -3.69 -13.75
CA ASN A 227 -9.30 -4.36 -12.47
C ASN A 227 -9.82 -3.35 -11.44
N GLU A 228 -11.13 -3.15 -11.38
CA GLU A 228 -11.74 -2.16 -10.51
C GLU A 228 -11.84 -2.59 -9.04
N GLY A 229 -11.83 -1.60 -8.14
CA GLY A 229 -12.12 -1.82 -6.72
C GLY A 229 -13.61 -1.80 -6.39
N SER A 230 -13.94 -1.99 -5.11
CA SER A 230 -15.32 -1.99 -4.63
C SER A 230 -15.86 -0.59 -4.30
N LYS A 231 -14.98 0.37 -4.02
CA LYS A 231 -15.38 1.73 -3.65
C LYS A 231 -15.86 2.52 -4.86
N ILE A 232 -16.95 3.26 -4.68
CA ILE A 232 -17.59 4.06 -5.70
C ILE A 232 -17.81 5.47 -5.13
N ASP A 233 -17.50 6.47 -5.96
CA ASP A 233 -17.89 7.85 -5.72
C ASP A 233 -18.87 8.27 -6.84
N PRO A 234 -20.11 8.67 -6.51
CA PRO A 234 -21.08 9.08 -7.53
C PRO A 234 -20.67 10.33 -8.31
N ALA A 235 -19.76 11.13 -7.77
CA ALA A 235 -19.35 12.39 -8.37
C ALA A 235 -18.20 12.22 -9.36
N HIS A 236 -17.20 11.43 -8.98
CA HIS A 236 -15.93 11.36 -9.69
C HIS A 236 -15.47 9.90 -9.89
N PRO A 237 -14.89 9.56 -11.05
CA PRO A 237 -14.17 8.30 -11.22
C PRO A 237 -12.92 8.28 -10.32
N ALA A 238 -12.17 7.18 -10.39
CA ALA A 238 -10.85 7.08 -9.78
C ALA A 238 -9.87 8.11 -10.35
N ILE A 239 -8.70 8.22 -9.74
CA ILE A 239 -7.60 9.07 -10.19
C ILE A 239 -6.90 8.40 -11.38
N TYR A 240 -6.86 9.08 -12.54
CA TYR A 240 -6.22 8.59 -13.77
C TYR A 240 -5.54 9.74 -14.53
N PRO A 241 -4.54 9.47 -15.40
CA PRO A 241 -3.96 10.50 -16.26
C PRO A 241 -4.91 10.86 -17.40
N THR A 242 -5.03 12.14 -17.73
CA THR A 242 -5.97 12.61 -18.77
C THR A 242 -5.49 12.33 -20.20
N GLY A 243 -4.22 11.95 -20.37
CA GLY A 243 -3.55 11.89 -21.67
C GLY A 243 -2.82 13.18 -22.05
N ASN A 244 -3.16 14.32 -21.43
CA ASN A 244 -2.38 15.54 -21.61
C ASN A 244 -0.96 15.34 -21.11
N LEU A 245 0.01 15.84 -21.88
CA LEU A 245 1.41 15.83 -21.50
C LEU A 245 1.78 17.16 -20.83
N PRO A 246 2.66 17.16 -19.82
CA PRO A 246 3.11 18.39 -19.19
C PRO A 246 3.74 19.34 -20.22
N GLU A 247 3.17 20.56 -20.33
CA GLU A 247 3.70 21.64 -21.17
C GLU A 247 4.93 22.29 -20.53
N ARG A 248 4.98 22.30 -19.19
CA ARG A 248 6.13 22.74 -18.41
C ARG A 248 6.95 21.56 -17.89
N THR A 249 8.18 21.86 -17.49
CA THR A 249 8.95 20.93 -16.68
C THR A 249 8.32 20.81 -15.29
N LEU A 250 7.81 19.63 -14.98
CA LEU A 250 7.34 19.29 -13.63
C LEU A 250 8.51 19.29 -12.64
N SER A 251 8.25 19.68 -11.40
CA SER A 251 9.24 19.48 -10.32
C SER A 251 9.43 17.98 -10.06
N GLU A 252 10.55 17.58 -9.45
CA GLU A 252 10.81 16.17 -9.15
C GLU A 252 9.68 15.49 -8.35
N PRO A 253 9.07 16.13 -7.33
CA PRO A 253 7.91 15.55 -6.65
C PRO A 253 6.66 15.38 -7.52
N GLU A 254 6.42 16.33 -8.42
CA GLU A 254 5.30 16.26 -9.38
C GLU A 254 5.52 15.14 -10.38
N LYS A 255 6.73 15.04 -10.95
CA LYS A 255 7.11 13.95 -11.87
C LYS A 255 6.91 12.58 -11.22
N LYS A 256 7.37 12.40 -9.98
CA LYS A 256 7.24 11.13 -9.25
C LYS A 256 5.78 10.76 -8.99
N LEU A 257 4.95 11.72 -8.57
CA LEU A 257 3.53 11.44 -8.32
C LEU A 257 2.76 11.18 -9.62
N TRP A 258 3.06 11.94 -10.67
CA TRP A 258 2.45 11.74 -11.98
C TRP A 258 2.84 10.37 -12.58
N ASP A 259 4.12 9.98 -12.52
CA ASP A 259 4.56 8.65 -12.96
C ASP A 259 3.88 7.53 -12.16
N LEU A 260 3.73 7.69 -10.84
CA LEU A 260 3.00 6.74 -10.01
C LEU A 260 1.54 6.55 -10.50
N ILE A 261 0.84 7.65 -10.80
CA ILE A 261 -0.53 7.62 -11.33
C ILE A 261 -0.59 6.97 -12.72
N VAL A 262 0.32 7.34 -13.62
CA VAL A 262 0.40 6.77 -14.98
C VAL A 262 0.66 5.27 -14.94
N ARG A 263 1.63 4.83 -14.15
CA ARG A 263 1.97 3.40 -14.01
C ARG A 263 0.85 2.61 -13.37
N ARG A 264 0.15 3.20 -12.38
CA ARG A 264 -1.01 2.56 -11.78
C ARG A 264 -2.11 2.37 -12.82
N PHE A 265 -2.43 3.42 -13.58
CA PHE A 265 -3.41 3.37 -14.66
C PHE A 265 -3.06 2.28 -15.69
N MET A 266 -1.81 2.18 -16.14
CA MET A 266 -1.41 1.09 -17.05
C MET A 266 -1.52 -0.29 -16.40
N ALA A 267 -1.13 -0.41 -15.13
CA ALA A 267 -1.14 -1.67 -14.41
C ALA A 267 -2.54 -2.25 -14.26
N VAL A 268 -3.60 -1.44 -14.08
CA VAL A 268 -4.96 -1.96 -13.87
C VAL A 268 -5.51 -2.75 -15.07
N PHE A 269 -4.98 -2.51 -16.28
CA PHE A 269 -5.32 -3.24 -17.50
C PHE A 269 -4.40 -4.43 -17.77
N GLY A 270 -3.41 -4.65 -16.90
CA GLY A 270 -2.49 -5.77 -16.99
C GLY A 270 -3.16 -7.11 -16.68
N GLU A 271 -2.56 -8.21 -17.11
CA GLU A 271 -3.02 -9.53 -16.69
C GLU A 271 -2.55 -9.86 -15.26
N PRO A 272 -3.22 -10.77 -14.54
CA PRO A 272 -2.72 -11.25 -13.26
C PRO A 272 -1.28 -11.77 -13.39
N ALA A 273 -0.44 -11.37 -12.43
CA ALA A 273 0.88 -11.96 -12.27
C ALA A 273 0.74 -13.36 -11.68
N VAL A 274 1.58 -14.31 -12.08
CA VAL A 274 1.62 -15.65 -11.51
C VAL A 274 2.90 -15.79 -10.71
N LYS A 275 2.75 -16.17 -9.45
CA LYS A 275 3.84 -16.38 -8.51
C LYS A 275 3.81 -17.82 -8.03
N GLN A 276 4.95 -18.48 -8.13
CA GLN A 276 5.15 -19.82 -7.62
C GLN A 276 5.85 -19.72 -6.26
N SER A 277 5.24 -20.32 -5.24
CA SER A 277 5.83 -20.50 -3.92
C SER A 277 6.18 -21.97 -3.74
N MET A 278 7.41 -22.24 -3.34
CA MET A 278 7.89 -23.58 -3.00
C MET A 278 8.14 -23.64 -1.50
N ARG A 279 7.63 -24.67 -0.83
CA ARG A 279 7.98 -24.98 0.56
C ARG A 279 8.60 -26.36 0.58
N VAL A 280 9.83 -26.45 1.06
CA VAL A 280 10.54 -27.70 1.29
C VAL A 280 10.55 -27.96 2.79
N THR A 281 10.05 -29.13 3.19
CA THR A 281 10.09 -29.60 4.58
C THR A 281 11.28 -30.53 4.74
N ILE A 282 12.22 -30.11 5.59
CA ILE A 282 13.44 -30.84 5.91
C ILE A 282 13.29 -31.35 7.35
N GLU A 283 13.36 -32.65 7.54
CA GLU A 283 13.35 -33.27 8.86
C GLU A 283 14.78 -33.52 9.33
N ILE A 284 15.09 -33.10 10.57
CA ILE A 284 16.38 -33.31 11.23
C ILE A 284 16.08 -33.89 12.62
N GLU A 285 16.42 -35.16 12.86
CA GLU A 285 16.19 -35.83 14.16
C GLU A 285 14.75 -35.68 14.69
N GLY A 286 13.76 -35.80 13.79
CA GLY A 286 12.34 -35.66 14.13
C GLY A 286 11.82 -34.21 14.22
N TYR A 287 12.68 -33.20 14.04
CA TYR A 287 12.28 -31.79 13.99
C TYR A 287 12.11 -31.30 12.55
N GLN A 288 11.02 -30.58 12.27
CA GLN A 288 10.73 -30.07 10.94
C GLN A 288 11.21 -28.63 10.75
N PHE A 289 11.94 -28.40 9.67
CA PHE A 289 12.40 -27.11 9.20
C PHE A 289 11.83 -26.82 7.82
N PHE A 290 11.45 -25.56 7.58
CA PHE A 290 10.87 -25.10 6.33
C PHE A 290 11.84 -24.19 5.60
N LEU A 291 12.25 -24.63 4.41
CA LEU A 291 12.92 -23.80 3.43
C LEU A 291 11.87 -23.29 2.43
N ARG A 292 11.91 -21.99 2.10
CA ARG A 292 10.90 -21.35 1.25
C ARG A 292 11.54 -20.70 0.04
N GLY A 293 11.03 -21.04 -1.13
CA GLY A 293 11.37 -20.44 -2.41
C GLY A 293 10.20 -19.65 -2.96
N ARG A 294 10.50 -18.60 -3.72
CA ARG A 294 9.49 -17.84 -4.45
C ARG A 294 10.07 -17.35 -5.76
N ARG A 295 9.29 -17.45 -6.83
CA ARG A 295 9.61 -16.83 -8.12
C ARG A 295 8.37 -16.30 -8.81
N VAL A 296 8.55 -15.27 -9.64
CA VAL A 296 7.53 -14.82 -10.58
C VAL A 296 7.62 -15.68 -11.84
N THR A 297 6.58 -16.46 -12.14
CA THR A 297 6.53 -17.29 -13.37
C THR A 297 5.90 -16.54 -14.54
N LYS A 298 4.97 -15.62 -14.25
CA LYS A 298 4.40 -14.69 -15.23
C LYS A 298 4.35 -13.30 -14.61
N GLU A 299 5.06 -12.33 -15.18
CA GLU A 299 5.10 -10.97 -14.63
C GLU A 299 3.72 -10.30 -14.62
N GLY A 300 2.88 -10.54 -15.64
CA GLY A 300 1.57 -9.90 -15.77
C GLY A 300 1.67 -8.38 -15.60
N TRP A 301 0.79 -7.80 -14.79
CA TRP A 301 0.75 -6.36 -14.52
C TRP A 301 2.02 -5.79 -13.87
N LEU A 302 2.87 -6.62 -13.25
CA LEU A 302 4.06 -6.16 -12.52
C LEU A 302 5.01 -5.36 -13.42
N ARG A 303 5.05 -5.66 -14.72
CA ARG A 303 5.88 -4.94 -15.69
C ARG A 303 5.51 -3.46 -15.83
N PHE A 304 4.23 -3.11 -15.72
CA PHE A 304 3.75 -1.74 -15.82
C PHE A 304 4.10 -0.92 -14.57
N TYR A 305 4.23 -1.62 -13.44
CA TYR A 305 4.43 -1.02 -12.13
C TYR A 305 5.83 -1.26 -11.55
N LYS A 306 6.79 -1.69 -12.38
CA LYS A 306 8.12 -2.20 -11.97
C LYS A 306 8.90 -1.28 -11.02
N PRO A 307 8.96 0.06 -11.20
CA PRO A 307 9.66 0.94 -10.26
C PRO A 307 9.06 0.95 -8.84
N TYR A 308 7.81 0.51 -8.72
CA TYR A 308 7.01 0.51 -7.50
C TYR A 308 6.74 -0.91 -6.97
N ILE A 309 7.51 -1.90 -7.44
CA ILE A 309 7.45 -3.29 -6.97
C ILE A 309 8.82 -3.70 -6.46
N ARG A 310 8.83 -4.33 -5.28
CA ARG A 310 9.98 -5.08 -4.81
C ARG A 310 9.85 -6.52 -5.31
N MET A 311 10.72 -6.91 -6.23
CA MET A 311 10.87 -8.31 -6.62
C MET A 311 11.96 -8.92 -5.75
N GLU A 312 11.56 -9.81 -4.84
CA GLU A 312 12.46 -10.63 -4.04
C GLU A 312 12.19 -12.09 -4.43
N ASP A 313 12.82 -12.52 -5.52
CA ASP A 313 12.82 -13.91 -5.91
C ASP A 313 13.85 -14.65 -5.05
N VAL A 314 13.40 -15.72 -4.40
CA VAL A 314 14.25 -16.66 -3.67
C VAL A 314 14.23 -17.94 -4.47
N LEU A 315 15.22 -18.09 -5.34
CA LEU A 315 15.36 -19.27 -6.17
C LEU A 315 15.99 -20.39 -5.34
N LEU A 316 15.26 -21.50 -5.23
CA LEU A 316 15.81 -22.73 -4.69
C LEU A 316 16.33 -23.60 -5.84
N PRO A 317 17.46 -24.30 -5.65
CA PRO A 317 17.90 -25.32 -6.60
C PRO A 317 16.87 -26.46 -6.68
N PRO A 318 16.96 -27.34 -7.69
CA PRO A 318 16.16 -28.55 -7.76
C PRO A 318 16.33 -29.39 -6.47
N ILE A 319 15.22 -29.73 -5.83
CA ILE A 319 15.17 -30.51 -4.58
C ILE A 319 13.98 -31.48 -4.70
N SER A 320 14.20 -32.74 -4.37
CA SER A 320 13.21 -33.81 -4.40
C SER A 320 12.96 -34.40 -3.02
N LYS A 321 11.80 -35.02 -2.85
CA LYS A 321 11.51 -35.81 -1.65
C LYS A 321 12.50 -36.98 -1.58
N GLY A 322 13.08 -37.20 -0.41
CA GLY A 322 14.11 -38.21 -0.15
C GLY A 322 15.54 -37.69 -0.23
N ASP A 323 15.76 -36.47 -0.72
CA ASP A 323 17.11 -35.89 -0.77
C ASP A 323 17.68 -35.70 0.63
N GLU A 324 18.95 -36.10 0.82
CA GLU A 324 19.72 -35.78 2.01
C GLU A 324 20.35 -34.39 1.90
N ILE A 325 20.19 -33.59 2.96
CA ILE A 325 20.63 -32.21 3.04
C ILE A 325 21.64 -32.05 4.16
N THR A 326 22.82 -31.52 3.85
CA THR A 326 23.84 -31.24 4.86
C THR A 326 23.44 -30.03 5.71
N VAL A 327 23.37 -30.19 7.03
CA VAL A 327 23.15 -29.08 7.97
C VAL A 327 24.50 -28.51 8.39
N SER A 328 24.79 -27.29 7.98
CA SER A 328 26.05 -26.61 8.31
C SER A 328 26.06 -26.05 9.74
N LYS A 329 24.93 -25.53 10.20
CA LYS A 329 24.80 -24.91 11.53
C LYS A 329 23.34 -24.87 11.95
N VAL A 330 23.08 -25.04 13.23
CA VAL A 330 21.77 -24.74 13.83
C VAL A 330 21.94 -23.56 14.79
N ILE A 331 21.06 -22.58 14.66
CA ILE A 331 21.17 -21.29 15.34
C ILE A 331 19.89 -21.08 16.14
N ARG A 332 20.04 -20.81 17.44
CA ARG A 332 18.99 -20.22 18.25
C ARG A 332 19.12 -18.70 18.19
N GLU A 333 18.03 -18.02 17.92
CA GLU A 333 17.91 -16.57 18.03
C GLU A 333 17.10 -16.23 19.28
N ASP A 334 17.73 -15.50 20.19
CA ASP A 334 17.08 -14.94 21.38
C ASP A 334 16.40 -13.64 20.97
N LYS A 335 15.07 -13.61 21.04
CA LYS A 335 14.24 -12.49 20.59
C LYS A 335 13.36 -12.00 21.72
N PHE A 336 12.88 -10.77 21.55
CA PHE A 336 11.84 -10.20 22.39
C PHE A 336 10.67 -9.79 21.51
N THR A 337 9.45 -10.00 22.00
CA THR A 337 8.27 -9.42 21.38
C THR A 337 8.45 -7.91 21.29
N ARG A 338 7.95 -7.29 20.22
CA ARG A 338 8.03 -5.83 20.03
C ARG A 338 6.65 -5.21 20.25
N PRO A 339 6.58 -3.98 20.78
CA PRO A 339 5.32 -3.25 20.80
C PRO A 339 4.85 -2.97 19.37
N PRO A 340 3.58 -2.62 19.16
CA PRO A 340 3.11 -2.19 17.86
C PRO A 340 3.89 -0.95 17.38
N PRO A 341 4.09 -0.79 16.06
CA PRO A 341 4.82 0.37 15.54
C PRO A 341 4.03 1.66 15.81
N ARG A 342 4.73 2.77 16.00
CA ARG A 342 4.11 4.11 16.04
C ARG A 342 3.37 4.38 14.74
N TYR A 343 2.27 5.13 14.84
CA TYR A 343 1.60 5.63 13.65
C TYR A 343 2.51 6.62 12.92
N ASN A 344 2.76 6.34 11.65
CA ASN A 344 3.20 7.33 10.68
C ASN A 344 1.98 7.95 9.96
N PRO A 345 2.14 9.05 9.20
CA PRO A 345 1.03 9.73 8.53
C PRO A 345 0.14 8.82 7.66
N SER A 346 0.72 7.86 6.93
CA SER A 346 -0.06 6.91 6.11
C SER A 346 -0.83 5.91 6.96
N SER A 347 -0.20 5.33 7.99
CA SER A 347 -0.87 4.39 8.88
C SER A 347 -1.95 5.05 9.75
N LEU A 348 -1.79 6.34 10.08
CA LEU A 348 -2.81 7.12 10.77
C LEU A 348 -4.01 7.38 9.84
N LEU A 349 -3.75 7.79 8.59
CA LEU A 349 -4.81 7.97 7.58
C LEU A 349 -5.62 6.68 7.38
N LYS A 350 -4.95 5.53 7.26
CA LYS A 350 -5.63 4.22 7.17
C LYS A 350 -6.47 3.90 8.41
N LYS A 351 -6.00 4.29 9.60
CA LYS A 351 -6.76 4.11 10.84
C LYS A 351 -8.00 5.01 10.83
N MET A 352 -7.87 6.27 10.42
CA MET A 352 -8.99 7.21 10.29
C MET A 352 -10.05 6.67 9.31
N GLU A 353 -9.62 6.23 8.12
CA GLU A 353 -10.52 5.66 7.11
C GLU A 353 -11.23 4.39 7.61
N LYS A 354 -10.53 3.49 8.32
CA LYS A 354 -11.13 2.29 8.91
C LYS A 354 -12.21 2.62 9.94
N GLU A 355 -12.05 3.71 10.68
CA GLU A 355 -13.01 4.18 11.68
C GLU A 355 -14.07 5.14 11.10
N GLY A 356 -13.99 5.45 9.80
CA GLY A 356 -14.93 6.32 9.10
C GLY A 356 -14.84 7.79 9.47
N ILE A 357 -13.65 8.30 9.85
CA ILE A 357 -13.44 9.70 10.27
C ILE A 357 -12.43 10.48 9.45
#